data_AF-A0A958G7C9-F1
#
_entry.id   AF-A0A958G7C9-F1
#
_cell.length_a   1.000
_cell.length_b   1.000
_cell.length_c   1.000
_cell.angle_alpha   90.00
_cell.angle_beta   90.00
_cell.angle_gamma   90.00
#
_symmetry.space_group_name_H-M   'P 1'
#
loop_
_entity.id
_entity.type
_entity.pdbx_description
1 polymer ?
#
loop_
_entity_poly.entity_id
_entity_poly.type
_entity_poly.pdbx_seq_one_letter_code
_entity_poly.pdbx_strand_id
1 'polypeptide(L)'
;SADIAGGGLHIPYGAPLLMNNLIWDNSAPADSQIAGAALVQYSDVQGGYSGLGNRAVDPIFTDSVYYYLHTQLSPVVDAGNPNPVYNDIPDPLNPGLPLWPALGGLRNDMGAYGGHPSMPLQVSTLFGPQFRA
;
A
#
# COMPACT_ATOMS: atom_id res chain seq x y z
N SER A 1 -7.23 10.65 -14.27
CA SER A 1 -8.33 11.59 -13.98
C SER A 1 -9.58 10.77 -13.76
N ALA A 2 -9.97 10.55 -12.50
CA ALA A 2 -11.38 10.30 -12.21
C ALA A 2 -12.14 11.63 -12.43
N ASP A 3 -13.44 11.55 -12.71
CA ASP A 3 -14.28 12.72 -12.94
C ASP A 3 -14.46 13.57 -11.66
N ILE A 4 -15.48 14.42 -11.64
CA ILE A 4 -15.81 15.48 -10.66
C ILE A 4 -15.61 15.09 -9.16
N ALA A 5 -15.54 13.80 -8.79
CA ALA A 5 -15.17 13.29 -7.46
C ALA A 5 -14.33 11.99 -7.53
N GLY A 6 -13.61 11.67 -6.46
CA GLY A 6 -12.88 10.40 -6.32
C GLY A 6 -11.46 10.47 -6.85
N GLY A 7 -10.63 11.34 -6.26
CA GLY A 7 -9.27 11.64 -6.75
C GLY A 7 -8.48 10.39 -7.11
N GLY A 8 -8.54 9.36 -6.27
CA GLY A 8 -7.93 8.06 -6.52
C GLY A 8 -8.89 7.07 -7.18
N LEU A 9 -10.12 6.96 -6.66
CA LEU A 9 -11.10 5.96 -7.12
C LEU A 9 -12.52 6.52 -7.22
N HIS A 10 -13.15 6.32 -8.38
CA HIS A 10 -14.57 6.59 -8.60
C HIS A 10 -15.33 5.28 -8.88
N ILE A 11 -16.28 4.95 -8.01
CA ILE A 11 -17.11 3.74 -8.05
C ILE A 11 -18.55 4.16 -8.33
N PRO A 12 -18.97 4.23 -9.61
CA PRO A 12 -20.35 4.62 -9.94
C PRO A 12 -21.36 3.53 -9.54
N TYR A 13 -20.93 2.25 -9.52
CA TYR A 13 -21.77 1.10 -9.16
C TYR A 13 -20.94 0.02 -8.46
N GLY A 14 -21.59 -0.73 -7.57
CA GLY A 14 -20.96 -1.82 -6.81
C GLY A 14 -20.39 -1.38 -5.46
N ALA A 15 -19.78 -2.34 -4.76
CA ALA A 15 -19.12 -2.13 -3.47
C ALA A 15 -17.87 -3.04 -3.37
N PRO A 16 -16.77 -2.69 -4.06
CA PRO A 16 -15.55 -3.50 -4.02
C PRO A 16 -14.95 -3.50 -2.61
N LEU A 17 -14.25 -4.59 -2.28
CA LEU A 17 -13.36 -4.65 -1.12
C LEU A 17 -12.02 -4.00 -1.50
N LEU A 18 -11.67 -2.92 -0.81
CA LEU A 18 -10.36 -2.29 -0.88
C LEU A 18 -9.63 -2.59 0.42
N MET A 19 -8.48 -3.25 0.34
CA MET A 19 -7.74 -3.67 1.52
C MET A 19 -6.24 -3.50 1.37
N ASN A 20 -5.56 -3.09 2.45
CA ASN A 20 -4.10 -2.88 2.50
C ASN A 20 -3.59 -1.80 1.52
N ASN A 21 -4.42 -0.81 1.16
CA ASN A 21 -4.06 0.21 0.18
C ASN A 21 -3.59 1.51 0.84
N LEU A 22 -2.77 2.27 0.10
CA LEU A 22 -2.58 3.70 0.31
C LEU A 22 -3.35 4.43 -0.77
N ILE A 23 -4.36 5.20 -0.37
CA ILE A 23 -5.15 6.03 -1.27
C ILE A 23 -4.89 7.47 -0.86
N TRP A 24 -3.78 8.00 -1.38
CA TRP A 24 -3.17 9.23 -0.90
C TRP A 24 -2.70 10.11 -2.05
N ASP A 25 -2.75 11.43 -1.83
CA ASP A 25 -2.27 12.47 -2.74
C ASP A 25 -2.88 12.41 -4.16
N ASN A 26 -4.10 11.89 -4.27
CA ASN A 26 -4.83 11.94 -5.52
C ASN A 26 -5.71 13.18 -5.58
N SER A 27 -5.81 13.78 -6.77
CA SER A 27 -6.55 15.03 -6.98
C SER A 27 -7.88 14.80 -7.69
N ALA A 28 -8.97 15.39 -7.15
CA ALA A 28 -10.26 15.54 -7.83
C ALA A 28 -10.85 16.93 -7.56
N PRO A 29 -11.76 17.44 -8.42
CA PRO A 29 -12.45 18.72 -8.18
C PRO A 29 -13.28 18.75 -6.89
N ALA A 30 -13.82 17.61 -6.47
CA ALA A 30 -14.38 17.39 -5.14
C ALA A 30 -13.44 16.44 -4.37
N ASP A 31 -12.88 16.95 -3.27
CA ASP A 31 -11.65 16.48 -2.58
C ASP A 31 -11.66 15.04 -2.00
N SER A 32 -12.70 14.23 -2.20
CA SER A 32 -12.70 12.86 -1.66
C SER A 32 -11.79 11.94 -2.47
N GLN A 33 -10.90 11.21 -1.80
CA GLN A 33 -10.05 10.20 -2.43
C GLN A 33 -10.84 9.07 -3.11
N ILE A 34 -11.96 8.68 -2.48
CA ILE A 34 -12.88 7.64 -2.96
C ILE A 34 -14.26 8.26 -3.11
N ALA A 35 -14.85 8.14 -4.29
CA ALA A 35 -16.25 8.50 -4.55
C ALA A 35 -17.06 7.26 -4.86
N GLY A 36 -18.20 7.10 -4.18
CA GLY A 36 -19.05 5.90 -4.25
C GLY A 36 -18.89 4.96 -3.06
N ALA A 37 -19.63 3.86 -3.06
CA ALA A 37 -19.62 2.88 -1.99
C ALA A 37 -18.46 1.89 -2.15
N ALA A 38 -17.66 1.70 -1.10
CA ALA A 38 -16.62 0.69 -1.03
C ALA A 38 -16.57 0.09 0.38
N LEU A 39 -16.18 -1.17 0.47
CA LEU A 39 -15.79 -1.77 1.74
C LEU A 39 -14.29 -1.59 1.88
N VAL A 40 -13.85 -0.59 2.65
CA VAL A 40 -12.42 -0.30 2.83
C VAL A 40 -11.96 -0.82 4.18
N GLN A 41 -10.88 -1.61 4.22
CA GLN A 41 -10.34 -2.17 5.45
C GLN A 41 -8.81 -2.11 5.45
N TYR A 42 -8.19 -1.94 6.61
CA TYR A 42 -6.73 -1.94 6.77
C TYR A 42 -5.99 -1.07 5.74
N SER A 43 -6.59 0.04 5.32
CA SER A 43 -6.04 0.94 4.31
C SER A 43 -5.86 2.33 4.88
N ASP A 44 -4.94 3.10 4.33
CA ASP A 44 -4.75 4.50 4.67
C ASP A 44 -5.36 5.37 3.57
N VAL A 45 -6.32 6.21 3.93
CA VAL A 45 -7.04 7.05 2.98
C VAL A 45 -6.91 8.50 3.41
N GLN A 46 -6.38 9.35 2.54
CA GLN A 46 -6.27 10.79 2.82
C GLN A 46 -7.64 11.40 3.05
N GLY A 47 -7.79 12.16 4.13
CA GLY A 47 -9.09 12.68 4.57
C GLY A 47 -9.99 11.65 5.27
N GLY A 48 -9.57 10.38 5.32
CA GLY A 48 -10.22 9.29 6.03
C GLY A 48 -11.31 8.57 5.24
N TYR A 49 -11.56 7.31 5.63
CA TYR A 49 -12.66 6.50 5.14
C TYR A 49 -13.08 5.49 6.21
N SER A 50 -14.38 5.39 6.49
CA SER A 50 -14.89 4.48 7.53
C SER A 50 -14.61 3.01 7.18
N GLY A 51 -14.08 2.26 8.13
CA GLY A 51 -13.78 0.85 7.92
C GLY A 51 -12.87 0.26 8.99
N LEU A 52 -12.84 -1.07 9.08
CA LEU A 52 -12.02 -1.76 10.06
C LEU A 52 -10.53 -1.53 9.79
N GLY A 53 -9.79 -1.03 10.78
CA GLY A 53 -8.34 -0.88 10.68
C GLY A 53 -7.86 0.18 9.71
N ASN A 54 -8.75 1.02 9.16
CA ASN A 54 -8.35 2.12 8.30
C ASN A 54 -7.63 3.21 9.09
N ARG A 55 -6.78 3.95 8.38
CA ARG A 55 -6.03 5.09 8.90
C ARG A 55 -6.25 6.32 8.00
N ALA A 56 -5.84 7.46 8.52
CA ALA A 56 -5.83 8.74 7.83
C ALA A 56 -4.61 9.54 8.30
N VAL A 57 -3.41 9.04 8.00
CA VAL A 57 -2.12 9.55 8.48
C VAL A 57 -1.18 9.78 7.30
N ASP A 58 -0.21 10.68 7.40
CA ASP A 58 0.78 10.83 6.32
C ASP A 58 1.59 9.53 6.19
N PRO A 59 1.63 8.86 5.01
CA PRO A 59 2.43 7.66 4.80
C PRO A 59 3.94 7.89 4.93
N ILE A 60 4.40 9.13 4.77
CA ILE A 60 5.83 9.53 4.79
C ILE A 60 6.63 8.71 3.77
N PHE A 61 6.44 9.03 2.49
CA PHE A 61 7.23 8.46 1.41
C PHE A 61 8.65 9.05 1.38
N THR A 62 9.63 8.24 0.97
CA THR A 62 11.02 8.71 0.74
C THR A 62 11.18 9.38 -0.62
N ASP A 63 10.29 9.09 -1.56
CA ASP A 63 10.32 9.59 -2.93
C ASP A 63 8.91 9.56 -3.55
N SER A 64 8.74 10.25 -4.68
CA SER A 64 7.48 10.34 -5.42
C SER A 64 7.47 9.51 -6.71
N VAL A 65 8.46 8.64 -6.92
CA VAL A 65 8.63 7.86 -8.16
C VAL A 65 8.19 6.42 -7.93
N TYR A 66 8.79 5.79 -6.93
CA TYR A 66 8.52 4.44 -6.47
C TYR A 66 7.61 4.42 -5.25
N TYR A 67 7.49 5.54 -4.52
CA TYR A 67 6.66 5.64 -3.32
C TYR A 67 7.10 4.64 -2.23
N TYR A 68 8.41 4.51 -2.00
CA TYR A 68 8.91 3.74 -0.87
C TYR A 68 8.55 4.43 0.45
N LEU A 69 8.20 3.63 1.46
CA LEU A 69 7.90 4.14 2.80
C LEU A 69 9.19 4.48 3.55
N HIS A 70 9.14 5.53 4.36
CA HIS A 70 10.26 5.87 5.24
C HIS A 70 10.35 4.90 6.42
N THR A 71 11.41 4.07 6.45
CA THR A 71 11.58 2.92 7.36
C THR A 71 11.32 3.17 8.85
N GLN A 72 11.64 4.35 9.37
CA GLN A 72 11.50 4.65 10.80
C GLN A 72 10.34 5.59 11.14
N LEU A 73 9.76 6.25 10.14
CA LEU A 73 8.82 7.35 10.38
C LEU A 73 7.43 7.03 9.85
N SER A 74 7.35 6.21 8.81
CA SER A 74 6.09 5.85 8.18
C SER A 74 5.16 5.12 9.18
N PRO A 75 3.99 5.67 9.48
CA PRO A 75 3.03 5.08 10.43
C PRO A 75 2.20 3.94 9.81
N VAL A 76 2.44 3.62 8.54
CA VAL A 76 1.73 2.60 7.77
C VAL A 76 2.57 1.32 7.55
N VAL A 77 3.79 1.31 8.08
CA VAL A 77 4.62 0.10 8.21
C VAL A 77 4.00 -0.84 9.25
N ASP A 78 3.97 -2.14 8.96
CA ASP A 78 3.33 -3.20 9.78
C ASP A 78 1.87 -2.87 10.19
N ALA A 79 1.15 -2.05 9.40
CA ALA A 79 -0.15 -1.52 9.78
C ALA A 79 -1.32 -2.18 9.05
N GLY A 80 -1.05 -2.99 8.03
CA GLY A 80 -2.05 -3.70 7.23
C GLY A 80 -2.77 -4.82 7.98
N ASN A 81 -3.50 -5.65 7.24
CA ASN A 81 -4.31 -6.73 7.79
C ASN A 81 -3.46 -7.71 8.62
N PRO A 82 -3.79 -7.95 9.91
CA PRO A 82 -2.99 -8.80 10.78
C PRO A 82 -3.10 -10.31 10.47
N ASN A 83 -3.96 -10.73 9.54
CA ASN A 83 -4.09 -12.14 9.17
C ASN A 83 -2.81 -12.59 8.42
N PRO A 84 -2.15 -13.68 8.87
CA PRO A 84 -0.92 -14.18 8.26
C PRO A 84 -0.95 -14.45 6.75
N VAL A 85 -2.15 -14.67 6.17
CA VAL A 85 -2.29 -14.82 4.71
C VAL A 85 -1.91 -13.55 3.94
N TYR A 86 -1.95 -12.40 4.61
CA TYR A 86 -1.54 -11.13 4.03
C TYR A 86 -0.14 -10.73 4.43
N ASN A 87 0.60 -11.49 5.23
CA ASN A 87 1.95 -11.08 5.66
C ASN A 87 2.89 -10.77 4.51
N ASP A 88 3.89 -9.93 4.73
CA ASP A 88 4.94 -9.70 3.75
C ASP A 88 5.71 -10.98 3.43
N ILE A 89 6.25 -11.03 2.21
CA ILE A 89 7.12 -12.13 1.78
C ILE A 89 8.37 -12.09 2.65
N PRO A 90 8.74 -13.16 3.37
CA PRO A 90 9.96 -13.16 4.16
C PRO A 90 11.21 -13.10 3.29
N ASP A 91 12.25 -12.41 3.77
CA ASP A 91 13.58 -12.42 3.14
C ASP A 91 14.19 -13.84 3.23
N PRO A 92 14.51 -14.50 2.10
CA PRO A 92 15.14 -15.81 2.09
C PRO A 92 16.50 -15.87 2.80
N LEU A 93 17.19 -14.73 2.89
CA LEU A 93 18.51 -14.61 3.50
C LEU A 93 18.43 -14.20 4.99
N ASN A 94 17.31 -13.60 5.42
CA ASN A 94 17.11 -13.13 6.79
C ASN A 94 15.72 -13.54 7.31
N PRO A 95 15.55 -14.80 7.78
CA PRO A 95 14.26 -15.29 8.25
C PRO A 95 13.67 -14.43 9.37
N GLY A 96 12.41 -14.04 9.20
CA GLY A 96 11.69 -13.19 10.17
C GLY A 96 11.71 -11.70 9.82
N LEU A 97 12.46 -11.29 8.81
CA LEU A 97 12.37 -9.96 8.20
C LEU A 97 11.61 -10.03 6.87
N PRO A 98 10.91 -8.95 6.47
CA PRO A 98 10.28 -8.87 5.17
C PRO A 98 11.33 -8.70 4.07
N LEU A 99 11.01 -9.17 2.87
CA LEU A 99 11.78 -8.93 1.66
C LEU A 99 11.58 -7.48 1.25
N TRP A 100 12.68 -6.72 1.12
CA TRP A 100 12.64 -5.36 0.60
C TRP A 100 11.88 -5.31 -0.75
N PRO A 101 10.96 -4.35 -0.98
CA PRO A 101 10.82 -3.05 -0.28
C PRO A 101 9.89 -3.00 0.94
N ALA A 102 9.29 -4.11 1.36
CA ALA A 102 8.55 -4.14 2.63
C ALA A 102 9.48 -3.89 3.83
N LEU A 103 8.95 -3.31 4.89
CA LEU A 103 9.70 -2.78 6.03
C LEU A 103 9.14 -3.33 7.35
N GLY A 104 9.93 -3.21 8.42
CA GLY A 104 9.48 -3.64 9.74
C GLY A 104 9.48 -5.16 9.90
N GLY A 105 8.39 -5.72 10.40
CA GLY A 105 8.17 -7.15 10.62
C GLY A 105 7.54 -7.83 9.40
N LEU A 106 6.99 -9.03 9.63
CA LEU A 106 6.27 -9.77 8.58
C LEU A 106 4.81 -9.36 8.47
N ARG A 107 4.29 -8.53 9.38
CA ARG A 107 2.92 -8.03 9.21
C ARG A 107 2.97 -7.04 8.06
N ASN A 108 2.04 -7.16 7.14
CA ASN A 108 2.16 -6.35 5.93
C ASN A 108 2.09 -4.85 6.19
N ASP A 109 2.94 -4.14 5.47
CA ASP A 109 2.78 -2.73 5.23
C ASP A 109 1.47 -2.45 4.49
N MET A 110 0.93 -1.23 4.63
CA MET A 110 -0.07 -0.75 3.69
C MET A 110 0.62 -0.22 2.43
N GLY A 111 0.03 -0.47 1.26
CA GLY A 111 0.50 0.07 -0.01
C GLY A 111 1.11 -0.98 -0.94
N ALA A 112 1.79 -0.50 -1.98
CA ALA A 112 2.19 -1.32 -3.12
C ALA A 112 3.23 -2.41 -2.80
N TYR A 113 3.98 -2.25 -1.72
CA TYR A 113 5.05 -3.17 -1.34
C TYR A 113 4.70 -4.07 -0.17
N GLY A 114 3.55 -3.86 0.48
CA GLY A 114 3.07 -4.73 1.54
C GLY A 114 2.16 -5.85 1.03
N GLY A 115 2.29 -7.03 1.59
CA GLY A 115 1.36 -8.13 1.45
C GLY A 115 1.88 -9.39 0.74
N HIS A 116 1.31 -10.56 1.03
CA HIS A 116 1.50 -11.75 0.18
C HIS A 116 0.52 -11.74 -1.01
N PRO A 117 0.59 -10.72 -1.87
CA PRO A 117 0.91 -10.90 -3.28
C PRO A 117 1.58 -9.66 -3.93
N SER A 118 2.24 -8.79 -3.15
CA SER A 118 2.89 -7.54 -3.62
C SER A 118 4.18 -7.78 -4.40
N MET A 119 4.21 -8.80 -5.27
CA MET A 119 5.23 -8.85 -6.30
C MET A 119 4.94 -7.71 -7.30
N PRO A 120 5.80 -6.69 -7.44
CA PRO A 120 5.76 -5.88 -8.65
C PRO A 120 5.84 -6.86 -9.82
N LEU A 121 4.96 -6.70 -10.81
CA LEU A 121 4.95 -7.48 -12.03
C LEU A 121 6.37 -7.43 -12.58
N GLN A 122 7.17 -8.48 -12.36
CA GLN A 122 8.51 -8.54 -12.88
C GLN A 122 8.35 -8.66 -14.38
N VAL A 123 8.45 -7.54 -15.10
CA VAL A 123 8.94 -7.60 -16.47
C VAL A 123 10.28 -8.27 -16.34
N SER A 124 10.32 -9.54 -16.73
CA SER A 124 11.51 -10.37 -16.70
C SER A 124 12.56 -9.76 -17.62
N THR A 125 13.34 -8.80 -17.12
CA THR A 125 14.65 -8.53 -17.69
C THR A 125 15.56 -9.60 -17.15
N LEU A 126 15.50 -10.74 -17.83
CA LEU A 126 16.68 -11.54 -18.12
C LEU A 126 17.87 -10.57 -18.32
N PHE A 127 19.01 -10.83 -17.67
CA PHE A 127 20.30 -10.10 -17.65
C PHE A 127 20.63 -9.35 -16.33
N GLY A 128 21.62 -9.90 -15.59
CA GLY A 128 22.11 -9.52 -14.24
C GLY A 128 23.05 -8.29 -14.17
N PRO A 129 24.16 -8.25 -13.37
CA PRO A 129 24.91 -9.36 -12.77
C PRO A 129 25.04 -9.32 -11.23
N GLN A 130 25.47 -10.46 -10.68
CA GLN A 130 26.07 -10.54 -9.36
C GLN A 130 27.30 -9.62 -9.28
N PHE A 131 27.41 -8.83 -8.21
CA PHE A 131 28.72 -8.54 -7.62
C PHE A 131 28.61 -8.52 -6.11
N ARG A 132 29.29 -9.51 -5.50
CA ARG A 132 29.83 -9.40 -4.15
C ARG A 132 31.00 -8.42 -4.20
N ALA A 133 31.06 -7.54 -3.21
CA ALA A 133 32.29 -7.11 -2.57
C ALA A 133 32.02 -7.10 -1.06
#